data_AF-A0A315V154-F1
#
_entry.id   AF-A0A315V154-F1
#
_cell.length_a   1.000
_cell.length_b   1.000
_cell.length_c   1.000
_cell.angle_alpha   90.00
_cell.angle_beta   90.00
_cell.angle_gamma   90.00
#
_symmetry.space_group_name_H-M   'P 1'
#
loop_
_entity.id
_entity.type
_entity.pdbx_description
1 polymer ?
#
loop_
_entity_poly.entity_id
_entity_poly.type
_entity_poly.pdbx_seq_one_letter_code
_entity_poly.pdbx_strand_id
1 'polypeptide(L)'
;MSLEDCCKHYTKIEICGMSPDFLDEEPDSHWKTSMYENRWVAGTTAGGHLGHTETFWTNPQYRIKVCGKPDSSQTKNTLVSLMQKPDNRNRRLAQIFFIGFFIFEDKKCTGKFPASFFSSHRPVAQTKLLMNSREVMEFLTLKPGEYVIVPCTDKPNQAASFLLTIFSREETRCYENSGHHFNNPVEKVKKEKNSQDVENKMLLFRQYSDKYEEVNAELLQQLLKGLNMNGSDLISGSFSIDACRSMVALMDLIQQESGDGKLDSEEFGYLWHKVTKYKQVFAKMDVSKTGTLSLRELRNALRDSGMSISDELLNLMAVRYGASSGHMTLENFINLSLRLSRMNKIFTELSDGRNVTLSRSEWFLVQRPYRPGGKQNELEGRGSATSPTSSQTTREHGRKDKPETTCDMN
;
A
#
# COMPACT_ATOMS: atom_id res chain seq x y z
N MET A 1 7.95 31.39 40.49
CA MET A 1 8.64 30.41 41.35
C MET A 1 10.12 30.46 41.05
N SER A 2 11.00 30.17 42.02
CA SER A 2 12.42 29.98 41.71
C SER A 2 12.65 28.64 41.01
N LEU A 3 13.76 28.48 40.27
CA LEU A 3 14.13 27.18 39.69
C LEU A 3 14.30 26.13 40.80
N GLU A 4 14.82 26.54 41.95
CA GLU A 4 15.02 25.67 43.11
C GLU A 4 13.69 25.14 43.67
N ASP A 5 12.66 25.99 43.72
CA ASP A 5 11.30 25.55 44.10
C ASP A 5 10.70 24.60 43.06
N CYS A 6 10.96 24.85 41.77
CA CYS A 6 10.51 23.95 40.70
C CYS A 6 11.12 22.55 40.86
N CYS A 7 12.44 22.48 41.07
CA CYS A 7 13.15 21.22 41.28
C CYS A 7 12.71 20.48 42.56
N LYS A 8 12.26 21.21 43.59
CA LYS A 8 11.75 20.62 44.83
C LYS A 8 10.35 20.02 44.69
N HIS A 9 9.48 20.61 43.88
CA HIS A 9 8.06 20.24 43.83
C HIS A 9 7.64 19.45 42.58
N TYR A 10 8.44 19.46 41.51
CA TYR A 10 8.11 18.78 40.25
C TYR A 10 9.15 17.71 39.92
N THR A 11 8.65 16.53 39.51
CA THR A 11 9.47 15.39 39.10
C THR A 11 9.53 15.21 37.58
N LYS A 12 8.60 15.84 36.85
CA LYS A 12 8.48 15.73 35.39
C LYS A 12 8.01 17.05 34.80
N ILE A 13 8.69 17.48 33.74
CA ILE A 13 8.30 18.62 32.90
C ILE A 13 8.11 18.08 31.49
N GLU A 14 6.97 18.37 30.88
CA GLU A 14 6.67 18.05 29.49
C GLU A 14 6.53 19.36 28.71
N ILE A 15 7.36 19.53 27.68
CA ILE A 15 7.34 20.72 26.83
C ILE A 15 6.75 20.31 25.48
N CYS A 16 5.65 20.96 25.11
CA CYS A 16 4.96 20.72 23.84
C CYS A 16 5.25 21.89 22.90
N GLY A 17 6.06 21.64 21.87
CA GLY A 17 6.40 22.62 20.84
C GLY A 17 6.34 21.98 19.45
N MET A 18 6.18 22.82 18.41
CA MET A 18 6.25 22.35 17.01
C MET A 18 7.68 22.16 16.53
N SER A 19 8.64 22.76 17.23
CA SER A 19 10.08 22.71 16.97
C SER A 19 10.83 22.60 18.30
N PRO A 20 12.02 22.00 18.30
CA PRO A 20 12.87 21.90 19.48
C PRO A 20 13.68 23.18 19.75
N ASP A 21 13.27 24.34 19.22
CA ASP A 21 14.01 25.61 19.29
C ASP A 21 14.32 26.05 20.73
N PHE A 22 13.48 25.64 21.70
CA PHE A 22 13.69 25.90 23.13
C PHE A 22 14.98 25.29 23.69
N LEU A 23 15.65 24.42 22.94
CA LEU A 23 16.91 23.78 23.31
C LEU A 23 18.13 24.46 22.72
N ASP A 24 17.94 25.42 21.83
CA ASP A 24 19.05 26.14 21.21
C ASP A 24 19.40 27.37 22.06
N GLU A 25 20.69 27.51 22.37
CA GLU A 25 21.23 28.72 23.00
C GLU A 25 21.28 29.89 22.00
N GLU A 26 21.19 29.61 20.70
CA GLU A 26 21.26 30.59 19.61
C GLU A 26 19.89 30.84 18.95
N PRO A 27 19.44 32.11 18.85
CA PRO A 27 18.09 32.47 18.40
C PRO A 27 17.80 32.27 16.90
N ASP A 28 18.82 32.07 16.06
CA ASP A 28 18.68 31.98 14.58
C ASP A 28 18.75 30.52 14.04
N SER A 29 18.78 29.52 14.91
CA SER A 29 18.83 28.11 14.51
C SER A 29 17.42 27.59 14.20
N HIS A 30 17.11 27.43 12.91
CA HIS A 30 15.83 26.85 12.48
C HIS A 30 15.96 25.34 12.23
N TRP A 31 15.25 24.55 13.02
CA TRP A 31 15.11 23.11 12.79
C TRP A 31 14.15 22.85 11.61
N LYS A 32 14.59 22.03 10.65
CA LYS A 32 13.74 21.45 9.62
C LYS A 32 13.11 20.16 10.15
N THR A 33 11.81 19.99 9.93
CA THR A 33 11.04 18.86 10.45
C THR A 33 10.58 17.94 9.31
N SER A 34 10.78 16.64 9.48
CA SER A 34 10.22 15.59 8.62
C SER A 34 9.38 14.63 9.47
N MET A 35 8.15 14.32 9.05
CA MET A 35 7.20 13.51 9.80
C MET A 35 6.73 12.31 8.98
N TYR A 36 6.71 11.13 9.61
CA TYR A 36 6.32 9.87 8.96
C TYR A 36 5.35 9.10 9.84
N GLU A 37 4.16 8.85 9.33
CA GLU A 37 3.17 7.99 9.99
C GLU A 37 3.28 6.58 9.45
N ASN A 38 3.34 5.57 10.31
CA ASN A 38 3.37 4.17 9.89
C ASN A 38 2.90 3.24 11.03
N ARG A 39 2.98 1.92 10.81
CA ARG A 39 2.52 0.90 11.75
C ARG A 39 3.47 -0.29 11.81
N TRP A 40 3.71 -0.79 13.02
CA TRP A 40 4.15 -2.16 13.22
C TRP A 40 2.93 -3.07 13.09
N VAL A 41 3.03 -4.05 12.19
CA VAL A 41 2.00 -5.05 11.92
C VAL A 41 2.58 -6.42 12.26
N ALA A 42 1.85 -7.17 13.08
CA ALA A 42 2.25 -8.50 13.50
C ALA A 42 2.45 -9.42 12.28
N GLY A 43 3.54 -10.20 12.28
CA GLY A 43 3.90 -11.08 11.15
C GLY A 43 4.55 -10.38 9.95
N THR A 44 4.59 -9.04 9.89
CA THR A 44 5.31 -8.29 8.85
C THR A 44 6.33 -7.33 9.38
N THR A 45 5.88 -6.18 9.87
CA THR A 45 6.74 -5.04 10.19
C THR A 45 7.05 -4.95 11.67
N ALA A 46 6.39 -5.74 12.51
CA ALA A 46 6.69 -5.85 13.94
C ALA A 46 7.89 -6.79 14.20
N GLY A 47 9.09 -6.35 13.85
CA GLY A 47 10.31 -7.16 13.90
C GLY A 47 10.96 -7.30 15.29
N GLY A 48 10.55 -6.48 16.26
CA GLY A 48 11.18 -6.41 17.59
C GLY A 48 12.51 -5.63 17.56
N HIS A 49 13.19 -5.52 18.71
CA HIS A 49 14.45 -4.78 18.83
C HIS A 49 15.65 -5.57 18.24
N LEU A 50 16.84 -4.94 18.20
CA LEU A 50 18.04 -5.44 17.52
C LEU A 50 18.50 -6.85 17.97
N GLY A 51 18.17 -7.27 19.21
CA GLY A 51 18.48 -8.61 19.71
C GLY A 51 17.75 -9.74 18.97
N HIS A 52 16.64 -9.43 18.29
CA HIS A 52 15.89 -10.39 17.47
C HIS A 52 16.43 -10.43 16.03
N THR A 53 17.62 -11.00 15.84
CA THR A 53 18.38 -10.96 14.58
C THR A 53 17.61 -11.47 13.35
N GLU A 54 16.72 -12.44 13.53
CA GLU A 54 15.94 -13.04 12.44
C GLU A 54 14.81 -12.13 11.93
N THR A 55 14.30 -11.23 12.79
CA THR A 55 13.08 -10.45 12.51
C THR A 55 13.31 -8.94 12.54
N PHE A 56 14.37 -8.43 13.17
CA PHE A 56 14.64 -7.00 13.30
C PHE A 56 14.62 -6.26 11.95
N TRP A 57 15.19 -6.87 10.91
CA TRP A 57 15.27 -6.29 9.58
C TRP A 57 13.89 -6.03 8.95
N THR A 58 12.83 -6.66 9.43
CA THR A 58 11.48 -6.49 8.91
C THR A 58 10.81 -5.21 9.42
N ASN A 59 11.34 -4.54 10.45
CA ASN A 59 10.86 -3.23 10.88
C ASN A 59 10.89 -2.21 9.72
N PRO A 60 10.05 -1.16 9.76
CA PRO A 60 10.14 -0.05 8.81
C PRO A 60 11.53 0.59 8.84
N GLN A 61 12.02 1.07 7.70
CA GLN A 61 13.37 1.63 7.56
C GLN A 61 13.27 2.99 6.87
N TYR A 62 13.83 4.04 7.49
CA TYR A 62 13.77 5.41 7.00
C TYR A 62 15.17 5.90 6.69
N ARG A 63 15.41 6.29 5.45
CA ARG A 63 16.69 6.86 5.06
C ARG A 63 16.71 8.35 5.34
N ILE A 64 17.80 8.83 5.89
CA ILE A 64 18.05 10.25 6.12
C ILE A 64 19.41 10.61 5.53
N LYS A 65 19.49 11.77 4.90
CA LYS A 65 20.76 12.34 4.45
C LYS A 65 21.09 13.55 5.30
N VAL A 66 22.12 13.44 6.13
CA VAL A 66 22.65 14.56 6.91
C VAL A 66 23.65 15.30 6.03
N CYS A 67 23.30 16.52 5.64
CA CYS A 67 24.20 17.42 4.92
C CYS A 67 25.01 18.27 5.92
N GLY A 68 26.10 18.87 5.47
CA GLY A 68 26.85 19.87 6.24
C GLY A 68 28.35 19.75 6.13
N LYS A 69 29.05 20.77 6.64
CA LYS A 69 30.50 20.67 6.91
C LYS A 69 30.69 19.93 8.24
N PRO A 70 31.76 19.15 8.42
CA PRO A 70 32.08 18.57 9.72
C PRO A 70 32.43 19.72 10.65
N ASP A 71 31.42 20.25 11.34
CA ASP A 71 31.66 21.38 12.22
C ASP A 71 32.41 20.90 13.46
N SER A 72 33.38 21.69 13.89
CA SER A 72 34.26 21.36 15.02
C SER A 72 33.57 21.50 16.38
N SER A 73 32.32 21.96 16.39
CA SER A 73 31.49 22.09 17.58
C SER A 73 30.70 20.78 17.82
N GLN A 74 30.72 20.27 19.05
CA GLN A 74 29.94 19.11 19.51
C GLN A 74 28.43 19.40 19.61
N THR A 75 27.89 20.26 18.75
CA THR A 75 26.49 20.63 18.79
C THR A 75 25.62 19.47 18.26
N LYS A 76 24.46 19.27 18.89
CA LYS A 76 23.47 18.27 18.47
C LYS A 76 22.81 18.79 17.20
N ASN A 77 22.89 18.02 16.10
CA ASN A 77 22.40 18.44 14.80
C ASN A 77 21.16 17.66 14.33
N THR A 78 20.78 16.60 15.05
CA THR A 78 19.61 15.78 14.73
C THR A 78 18.87 15.40 16.00
N LEU A 79 17.54 15.54 16.00
CA LEU A 79 16.64 15.01 17.02
C LEU A 79 15.69 14.03 16.35
N VAL A 80 15.64 12.81 16.87
CA VAL A 80 14.69 11.80 16.42
C VAL A 80 13.68 11.54 17.54
N SER A 81 12.41 11.76 17.24
CA SER A 81 11.27 11.42 18.08
C SER A 81 10.50 10.25 17.47
N LEU A 82 10.20 9.25 18.30
CA LEU A 82 9.31 8.14 17.96
C LEU A 82 8.15 8.12 18.95
N MET A 83 6.95 8.41 18.46
CA MET A 83 5.73 8.42 19.24
C MET A 83 4.81 7.28 18.84
N GLN A 84 4.37 6.45 19.78
CA GLN A 84 3.32 5.47 19.53
C GLN A 84 1.92 6.12 19.61
N LYS A 85 1.08 5.76 18.64
CA LYS A 85 -0.29 6.24 18.49
C LYS A 85 -1.25 5.17 19.00
N PRO A 86 -2.08 5.48 20.01
CA PRO A 86 -3.13 4.56 20.43
C PRO A 86 -4.16 4.38 19.32
N ASP A 87 -4.83 3.23 19.28
CA ASP A 87 -5.98 3.05 18.40
C ASP A 87 -7.09 4.04 18.79
N ASN A 88 -7.52 4.86 17.83
CA ASN A 88 -8.53 5.90 18.02
C ASN A 88 -9.85 5.35 18.57
N ARG A 89 -10.19 4.08 18.29
CA ARG A 89 -11.45 3.47 18.75
C ARG A 89 -11.42 3.06 20.22
N ASN A 90 -10.25 2.62 20.71
CA ASN A 90 -10.10 1.99 22.02
C ASN A 90 -8.96 2.60 22.84
N ARG A 91 -8.86 3.94 22.86
CA ARG A 91 -7.74 4.67 23.50
C ARG A 91 -7.48 4.27 24.96
N ARG A 92 -8.52 3.88 25.71
CA ARG A 92 -8.42 3.44 27.11
C ARG A 92 -7.81 2.05 27.29
N LEU A 93 -7.86 1.21 26.25
CA LEU A 93 -7.34 -0.16 26.23
C LEU A 93 -6.02 -0.26 25.45
N ALA A 94 -5.56 0.85 24.87
CA ALA A 94 -4.36 0.87 24.05
C ALA A 94 -3.13 0.58 24.91
N GLN A 95 -2.53 -0.58 24.69
CA GLN A 95 -1.30 -0.98 25.34
C GLN A 95 -0.15 -0.08 24.87
N ILE A 96 0.58 0.48 25.82
CA ILE A 96 1.83 1.21 25.57
C ILE A 96 2.95 0.17 25.54
N PHE A 97 3.69 0.11 24.44
CA PHE A 97 4.81 -0.79 24.28
C PHE A 97 6.12 -0.11 24.65
N PHE A 98 7.12 -0.91 25.00
CA PHE A 98 8.50 -0.46 25.04
C PHE A 98 8.96 -0.21 23.60
N ILE A 99 9.27 1.04 23.28
CA ILE A 99 9.65 1.48 21.93
C ILE A 99 11.04 2.11 21.93
N GLY A 100 11.68 2.07 20.77
CA GLY A 100 12.98 2.68 20.53
C GLY A 100 13.32 2.68 19.03
N PHE A 101 14.49 3.21 18.70
CA PHE A 101 15.01 3.17 17.33
C PHE A 101 16.52 2.99 17.32
N PHE A 102 17.01 2.46 16.21
CA PHE A 102 18.42 2.26 15.93
C PHE A 102 18.79 2.98 14.63
N ILE A 103 19.98 3.58 14.59
CA ILE A 103 20.49 4.31 13.44
C ILE A 103 21.76 3.63 12.93
N PHE A 104 21.81 3.35 11.64
CA PHE A 104 22.94 2.72 10.97
C PHE A 104 23.45 3.64 9.85
N GLU A 105 24.73 3.57 9.55
CA GLU A 105 25.29 4.24 8.37
C GLU A 105 24.89 3.50 7.09
N ASP A 106 24.40 4.23 6.10
CA ASP A 106 23.94 3.68 4.82
C ASP A 106 25.12 3.57 3.84
N LYS A 107 25.36 2.35 3.34
CA LYS A 107 26.42 2.06 2.35
C LYS A 107 25.96 2.14 0.90
N LYS A 108 24.93 2.96 0.60
CA LYS A 108 24.40 3.22 -0.75
C LYS A 108 23.77 2.00 -1.42
N CYS A 109 23.01 1.19 -0.68
CA CYS A 109 22.16 0.17 -1.30
C CYS A 109 20.86 0.78 -1.81
N THR A 110 20.11 0.13 -2.70
CA THR A 110 18.72 0.52 -3.02
C THR A 110 17.74 -0.45 -2.34
N GLY A 111 16.66 0.08 -1.75
CA GLY A 111 15.65 -0.73 -1.06
C GLY A 111 16.04 -1.18 0.35
N LYS A 112 15.17 -2.01 0.94
CA LYS A 112 15.21 -2.46 2.35
C LYS A 112 16.42 -3.34 2.66
N PHE A 113 17.12 -3.07 3.76
CA PHE A 113 18.28 -3.86 4.16
C PHE A 113 17.88 -5.26 4.67
N PRO A 114 18.59 -6.33 4.27
CA PRO A 114 18.34 -7.70 4.73
C PRO A 114 18.90 -7.95 6.14
N ALA A 115 18.52 -9.08 6.75
CA ALA A 115 19.00 -9.51 8.08
C ALA A 115 20.54 -9.52 8.21
N SER A 116 21.24 -9.91 7.14
CA SER A 116 22.71 -9.98 7.11
C SER A 116 23.38 -8.62 7.31
N PHE A 117 22.74 -7.53 6.88
CA PHE A 117 23.25 -6.18 7.10
C PHE A 117 23.28 -5.84 8.60
N PHE A 118 22.16 -6.00 9.29
CA PHE A 118 22.04 -5.66 10.72
C PHE A 118 22.84 -6.59 11.63
N SER A 119 23.11 -7.81 11.18
CA SER A 119 23.98 -8.74 11.92
C SER A 119 25.46 -8.38 11.82
N SER A 120 25.87 -7.71 10.74
CA SER A 120 27.27 -7.35 10.47
C SER A 120 27.62 -5.89 10.79
N HIS A 121 26.62 -5.03 10.93
CA HIS A 121 26.81 -3.59 11.16
C HIS A 121 26.31 -3.20 12.54
N ARG A 122 27.13 -2.42 13.26
CA ARG A 122 26.74 -1.85 14.55
C ARG A 122 25.97 -0.55 14.33
N PRO A 123 24.98 -0.24 15.17
CA PRO A 123 24.32 1.05 15.12
C PRO A 123 25.32 2.17 15.48
N VAL A 124 25.24 3.29 14.76
CA VAL A 124 26.02 4.50 15.04
C VAL A 124 25.38 5.34 16.15
N ALA A 125 24.06 5.21 16.31
CA ALA A 125 23.28 5.81 17.38
C ALA A 125 22.04 4.96 17.66
N GLN A 126 21.50 5.06 18.87
CA GLN A 126 20.29 4.34 19.27
C GLN A 126 19.65 5.05 20.47
N THR A 127 18.38 4.74 20.74
CA THR A 127 17.73 5.12 22.01
C THR A 127 18.47 4.49 23.18
N LYS A 128 18.79 5.27 24.22
CA LYS A 128 19.59 4.78 25.37
C LYS A 128 18.95 3.58 26.08
N LEU A 129 17.64 3.63 26.23
CA LEU A 129 16.81 2.56 26.79
C LEU A 129 15.50 2.52 26.01
N LEU A 130 15.02 1.32 25.68
CA LEU A 130 13.63 1.20 25.26
C LEU A 130 12.76 1.57 26.47
N MET A 131 11.86 2.51 26.29
CA MET A 131 11.01 3.01 27.37
C MET A 131 9.56 2.64 27.10
N ASN A 132 8.84 2.26 28.16
CA ASN A 132 7.39 2.17 28.16
C ASN A 132 6.78 3.58 28.28
N SER A 133 7.02 4.39 27.24
CA SER A 133 6.57 5.77 27.14
C SER A 133 5.84 5.95 25.83
N ARG A 134 4.87 6.87 25.82
CA ARG A 134 4.16 7.24 24.58
C ARG A 134 5.10 7.78 23.50
N GLU A 135 6.18 8.42 23.92
CA GLU A 135 7.18 9.00 23.03
C GLU A 135 8.58 8.79 23.61
N VAL A 136 9.53 8.48 22.73
CA VAL A 136 10.96 8.42 23.02
C VAL A 136 11.69 9.36 22.08
N MET A 137 12.63 10.13 22.63
CA MET A 137 13.38 11.14 21.89
C MET A 137 14.86 10.98 22.18
N GLU A 138 15.71 11.10 21.15
CA GLU A 138 17.15 11.25 21.34
C GLU A 138 17.71 12.39 20.52
N PHE A 139 18.61 13.12 21.16
CA PHE A 139 19.42 14.16 20.54
C PHE A 139 20.77 13.60 20.17
N LEU A 140 21.13 13.78 18.91
CA LEU A 140 22.25 13.12 18.29
C LEU A 140 23.16 14.12 17.57
N THR A 141 24.43 13.76 17.49
CA THR A 141 25.43 14.40 16.65
C THR A 141 25.84 13.40 15.58
N LEU A 142 25.27 13.54 14.38
CA LEU A 142 25.56 12.70 13.23
C LEU A 142 26.56 13.41 12.31
N LYS A 143 27.57 12.68 11.83
CA LYS A 143 28.49 13.24 10.82
C LYS A 143 27.74 13.42 9.48
N PRO A 144 28.20 14.31 8.59
CA PRO A 144 27.64 14.38 7.24
C PRO A 144 27.72 13.01 6.54
N GLY A 145 26.58 12.51 6.03
CA GLY A 145 26.46 11.14 5.55
C GLY A 145 25.02 10.69 5.32
N GLU A 146 24.85 9.45 4.88
CA GLU A 146 23.54 8.81 4.72
C GLU A 146 23.35 7.78 5.83
N TYR A 147 22.15 7.74 6.40
CA TYR A 147 21.82 6.88 7.53
C TYR A 147 20.45 6.24 7.36
N VAL A 148 20.24 5.13 8.05
CA VAL A 148 18.96 4.43 8.14
C VAL A 148 18.50 4.38 9.58
N ILE A 149 17.32 4.93 9.85
CA ILE A 149 16.62 4.85 11.12
C ILE A 149 15.63 3.68 11.07
N VAL A 150 15.72 2.78 12.04
CA VAL A 150 14.85 1.61 12.19
C VAL A 150 14.08 1.73 13.52
N PRO A 151 12.84 2.24 13.51
CA PRO A 151 11.98 2.24 14.69
C PRO A 151 11.44 0.83 14.97
N CYS A 152 11.44 0.45 16.24
CA CYS A 152 11.03 -0.89 16.69
C CYS A 152 10.34 -0.86 18.04
N THR A 153 9.53 -1.90 18.28
CA THR A 153 9.10 -2.31 19.62
C THR A 153 10.15 -3.23 20.26
N ASP A 154 10.06 -3.45 21.56
CA ASP A 154 10.93 -4.38 22.27
C ASP A 154 10.77 -5.82 21.77
N LYS A 155 9.52 -6.32 21.72
CA LYS A 155 9.23 -7.69 21.31
C LYS A 155 8.70 -7.75 19.88
N PRO A 156 9.00 -8.82 19.13
CA PRO A 156 8.41 -9.05 17.82
C PRO A 156 6.89 -9.24 17.93
N ASN A 157 6.18 -9.02 16.83
CA ASN A 157 4.72 -9.15 16.70
C ASN A 157 3.88 -8.19 17.57
N GLN A 158 4.47 -7.19 18.21
CA GLN A 158 3.73 -6.10 18.86
C GLN A 158 3.21 -5.12 17.80
N ALA A 159 1.90 -5.15 17.56
CA ALA A 159 1.27 -4.29 16.57
C ALA A 159 0.84 -2.95 17.18
N ALA A 160 1.36 -1.85 16.64
CA ALA A 160 0.99 -0.49 17.03
C ALA A 160 1.23 0.50 15.89
N SER A 161 0.46 1.58 15.87
CA SER A 161 0.72 2.72 15.00
C SER A 161 1.75 3.64 15.63
N PHE A 162 2.56 4.33 14.83
CA PHE A 162 3.54 5.28 15.31
C PHE A 162 3.69 6.50 14.39
N LEU A 163 4.33 7.52 14.94
CA LEU A 163 4.77 8.73 14.26
C LEU A 163 6.27 8.87 14.52
N LEU A 164 7.06 8.84 13.45
CA LEU A 164 8.48 9.15 13.49
C LEU A 164 8.67 10.59 13.03
N THR A 165 9.24 11.42 13.89
CA THR A 165 9.56 12.81 13.60
C THR A 165 11.06 13.00 13.66
N ILE A 166 11.65 13.55 12.60
CA ILE A 166 13.08 13.83 12.50
C ILE A 166 13.23 15.34 12.36
N PHE A 167 13.91 15.95 13.32
CA PHE A 167 14.33 17.33 13.27
C PHE A 167 15.82 17.39 12.92
N SER A 168 16.18 18.23 11.96
CA SER A 168 17.55 18.45 11.53
C SER A 168 17.84 19.93 11.37
N ARG A 169 19.05 20.37 11.73
CA ARG A 169 19.51 21.74 11.49
C ARG A 169 19.76 22.05 10.01
N GLU A 170 19.98 21.02 9.20
CA GLU A 170 20.19 21.14 7.75
C GLU A 170 19.13 20.39 6.94
N GLU A 171 19.08 20.65 5.63
CA GLU A 171 18.15 19.97 4.74
C GLU A 171 18.42 18.47 4.65
N THR A 172 17.50 17.69 5.19
CA THR A 172 17.51 16.24 5.08
C THR A 172 16.55 15.80 3.99
N ARG A 173 17.05 15.03 3.02
CA ARG A 173 16.18 14.25 2.14
C ARG A 173 15.89 12.93 2.82
N CYS A 174 14.62 12.71 3.09
CA CYS A 174 14.17 11.55 3.83
C CYS A 174 13.06 10.84 3.04
N TYR A 175 13.21 9.55 2.82
CA TYR A 175 12.19 8.71 2.17
C TYR A 175 12.14 7.33 2.82
N GLU A 176 10.95 6.77 2.88
CA GLU A 176 10.75 5.41 3.37
C GLU A 176 11.41 4.43 2.40
N ASN A 177 12.14 3.46 2.94
CA ASN A 177 12.82 2.42 2.18
C ASN A 177 11.83 1.30 1.79
N SER A 178 10.64 1.68 1.31
CA SER A 178 9.68 0.80 0.66
C SER A 178 10.15 0.60 -0.79
N GLY A 179 10.22 -0.64 -1.26
CA GLY A 179 10.83 -1.02 -2.54
C GLY A 179 10.12 -0.48 -3.79
N HIS A 180 10.16 0.84 -4.00
CA HIS A 180 9.53 1.58 -5.09
C HIS A 180 10.34 1.52 -6.39
N HIS A 181 10.78 0.33 -6.79
CA HIS A 181 11.22 0.10 -8.15
C HIS A 181 10.40 -1.02 -8.77
N PHE A 182 9.25 -0.66 -9.35
CA PHE A 182 8.54 -1.50 -10.31
C PHE A 182 9.35 -1.59 -11.61
N ASN A 183 10.51 -2.24 -11.57
CA ASN A 183 11.19 -2.65 -12.78
C ASN A 183 10.82 -4.09 -13.06
N ASN A 184 9.68 -4.30 -13.73
CA ASN A 184 9.47 -5.55 -14.44
C ASN A 184 9.88 -5.36 -15.90
N PRO A 185 10.73 -6.26 -16.44
CA PRO A 185 10.71 -6.50 -17.86
C PRO A 185 9.27 -6.88 -18.22
N VAL A 186 8.67 -6.16 -19.17
CA VAL A 186 7.42 -6.59 -19.81
C VAL A 186 7.58 -8.06 -20.18
N GLU A 187 6.82 -8.95 -19.52
CA GLU A 187 6.78 -10.37 -19.89
C GLU A 187 6.20 -10.43 -21.30
N LYS A 188 7.08 -10.41 -22.31
CA LYS A 188 6.74 -10.94 -23.63
C LYS A 188 6.38 -12.40 -23.37
N VAL A 189 5.11 -12.75 -23.60
CA VAL A 189 4.65 -14.14 -23.60
C VAL A 189 5.64 -14.92 -24.45
N LYS A 190 6.47 -15.77 -23.83
CA LYS A 190 7.30 -16.69 -24.61
C LYS A 190 6.31 -17.59 -25.34
N LYS A 191 6.27 -17.53 -26.67
CA LYS A 191 5.53 -18.50 -27.48
C LYS A 191 5.99 -19.89 -27.02
N GLU A 192 5.12 -20.59 -26.31
CA GLU A 192 5.38 -21.95 -25.84
C GLU A 192 5.61 -22.83 -27.07
N LYS A 193 6.78 -23.46 -27.17
CA LYS A 193 7.17 -24.33 -28.30
C LYS A 193 6.74 -25.80 -28.10
N ASN A 194 6.03 -26.13 -27.01
CA ASN A 194 5.59 -27.50 -26.73
C ASN A 194 4.20 -27.75 -27.33
N SER A 195 4.12 -28.54 -28.42
CA SER A 195 2.84 -28.94 -29.03
C SER A 195 1.87 -29.58 -28.06
N GLN A 196 2.37 -30.39 -27.10
CA GLN A 196 1.53 -31.16 -26.19
C GLN A 196 0.77 -30.27 -25.18
N ASP A 197 1.40 -29.20 -24.69
CA ASP A 197 0.76 -28.27 -23.75
C ASP A 197 -0.30 -27.41 -24.44
N VAL A 198 -0.05 -27.04 -25.70
CA VAL A 198 -1.01 -26.31 -26.54
C VAL A 198 -2.22 -27.20 -26.86
N GLU A 199 -1.99 -28.47 -27.19
CA GLU A 199 -3.05 -29.43 -27.49
C GLU A 199 -3.89 -29.75 -26.24
N ASN A 200 -3.25 -29.94 -25.08
CA ASN A 200 -3.96 -30.13 -23.80
C ASN A 200 -4.79 -28.90 -23.41
N LYS A 201 -4.29 -27.68 -23.64
CA LYS A 201 -5.04 -26.43 -23.41
C LYS A 201 -6.26 -26.32 -24.33
N MET A 202 -6.08 -26.65 -25.61
CA MET A 202 -7.15 -26.62 -26.61
C MET A 202 -8.24 -27.66 -26.31
N LEU A 203 -7.85 -28.85 -25.86
CA LEU A 203 -8.80 -29.89 -25.42
C LEU A 203 -9.58 -29.45 -24.17
N LEU A 204 -8.89 -28.84 -23.20
CA LEU A 204 -9.51 -28.32 -21.98
C LEU A 204 -10.50 -27.18 -22.29
N PHE A 205 -10.13 -26.27 -23.21
CA PHE A 205 -11.02 -25.20 -23.64
C PHE A 205 -12.28 -25.75 -24.32
N ARG A 206 -12.12 -26.65 -25.30
CA ARG A 206 -13.24 -27.28 -26.02
C ARG A 206 -14.18 -28.08 -25.12
N GLN A 207 -13.65 -28.65 -24.03
CA GLN A 207 -14.46 -29.43 -23.09
C GLN A 207 -15.38 -28.53 -22.24
N TYR A 208 -14.97 -27.29 -21.96
CA TYR A 208 -15.66 -26.40 -21.01
C TYR A 208 -16.18 -25.10 -21.64
N SER A 209 -16.04 -24.92 -22.97
CA SER A 209 -16.65 -23.84 -23.71
C SER A 209 -18.13 -24.12 -24.00
N ASP A 210 -18.92 -23.05 -24.08
CA ASP A 210 -20.32 -23.16 -24.53
C ASP A 210 -20.40 -23.40 -26.05
N LYS A 211 -21.64 -23.43 -26.58
CA LYS A 211 -21.91 -23.64 -28.01
C LYS A 211 -21.36 -22.53 -28.93
N TYR A 212 -20.87 -21.43 -28.36
CA TYR A 212 -20.27 -20.30 -29.06
C TYR A 212 -18.74 -20.27 -28.91
N GLU A 213 -18.14 -21.34 -28.36
CA GLU A 213 -16.71 -21.38 -28.04
C GLU A 213 -16.30 -20.31 -27.02
N GLU A 214 -17.16 -20.03 -26.03
CA GLU A 214 -16.90 -19.05 -24.98
C GLU A 214 -16.98 -19.67 -23.57
N VAL A 215 -16.20 -19.15 -22.62
CA VAL A 215 -16.17 -19.63 -21.22
C VAL A 215 -16.66 -18.53 -20.28
N ASN A 216 -17.79 -18.77 -19.61
CA ASN A 216 -18.29 -17.88 -18.55
C ASN A 216 -17.78 -18.27 -17.15
N ALA A 217 -18.15 -17.50 -16.14
CA ALA A 217 -17.69 -17.73 -14.76
C ALA A 217 -18.13 -19.08 -14.18
N GLU A 218 -19.33 -19.55 -14.50
CA GLU A 218 -19.87 -20.84 -14.04
C GLU A 218 -19.09 -22.02 -14.65
N LEU A 219 -18.81 -21.97 -15.94
CA LEU A 219 -18.00 -22.96 -16.66
C LEU A 219 -16.55 -22.95 -16.17
N LEU A 220 -15.97 -21.76 -15.93
CA LEU A 220 -14.65 -21.62 -15.33
C LEU A 220 -14.60 -22.23 -13.92
N GLN A 221 -15.65 -22.06 -13.11
CA GLN A 221 -15.71 -22.65 -11.78
C GLN A 221 -15.74 -24.18 -11.85
N GLN A 222 -16.53 -24.76 -12.76
CA GLN A 222 -16.60 -26.21 -12.96
C GLN A 222 -15.25 -26.77 -13.41
N LEU A 223 -14.58 -26.08 -14.33
CA LEU A 223 -13.24 -26.42 -14.78
C LEU A 223 -12.26 -26.45 -13.59
N LEU A 224 -12.15 -25.33 -12.87
CA LEU A 224 -11.24 -25.19 -11.72
C LEU A 224 -11.52 -26.20 -10.60
N LYS A 225 -12.78 -26.61 -10.41
CA LYS A 225 -13.16 -27.72 -9.52
C LYS A 225 -12.66 -29.07 -10.02
N GLY A 226 -12.86 -29.37 -11.30
CA GLY A 226 -12.44 -30.65 -11.91
C GLY A 226 -10.93 -30.89 -11.84
N LEU A 227 -10.14 -29.81 -11.91
CA LEU A 227 -8.68 -29.88 -11.87
C LEU A 227 -8.09 -30.09 -10.47
N ASN A 228 -8.86 -29.78 -9.42
CA ASN A 228 -8.45 -30.08 -8.05
C ASN A 228 -8.57 -31.57 -7.71
N MET A 229 -9.28 -32.37 -8.52
CA MET A 229 -9.47 -33.82 -8.27
C MET A 229 -8.28 -34.67 -8.74
N ASN A 230 -7.41 -34.16 -9.62
CA ASN A 230 -6.38 -34.97 -10.29
C ASN A 230 -4.93 -34.70 -9.80
N GLY A 231 -4.73 -33.97 -8.70
CA GLY A 231 -3.38 -33.74 -8.18
C GLY A 231 -3.33 -32.97 -6.87
N SER A 232 -3.10 -33.72 -5.78
CA SER A 232 -2.85 -33.30 -4.39
C SER A 232 -3.97 -32.49 -3.71
N ASP A 233 -4.48 -33.05 -2.61
CA ASP A 233 -5.47 -32.51 -1.65
C ASP A 233 -5.03 -31.23 -0.91
N LEU A 234 -4.34 -30.30 -1.57
CA LEU A 234 -3.76 -29.11 -0.94
C LEU A 234 -4.63 -27.85 -1.03
N ILE A 235 -5.88 -27.94 -1.52
CA ILE A 235 -6.73 -26.76 -1.72
C ILE A 235 -7.97 -26.89 -0.84
N SER A 236 -7.86 -26.38 0.38
CA SER A 236 -9.01 -26.03 1.21
C SER A 236 -9.77 -24.89 0.51
N GLY A 237 -10.81 -25.25 -0.25
CA GLY A 237 -11.78 -24.32 -0.82
C GLY A 237 -11.86 -24.40 -2.34
N SER A 238 -13.01 -24.84 -2.86
CA SER A 238 -13.37 -24.63 -4.26
C SER A 238 -13.45 -23.13 -4.55
N PHE A 239 -12.95 -22.68 -5.71
CA PHE A 239 -13.11 -21.29 -6.15
C PHE A 239 -14.56 -20.83 -6.03
N SER A 240 -14.80 -19.71 -5.35
CA SER A 240 -16.12 -19.08 -5.33
C SER A 240 -16.52 -18.61 -6.72
N ILE A 241 -17.83 -18.50 -6.96
CA ILE A 241 -18.33 -17.98 -8.23
C ILE A 241 -17.90 -16.52 -8.43
N ASP A 242 -17.78 -15.76 -7.35
CA ASP A 242 -17.36 -14.36 -7.39
C ASP A 242 -15.87 -14.21 -7.72
N ALA A 243 -15.02 -15.14 -7.27
CA ALA A 243 -13.64 -15.25 -7.74
C ALA A 243 -13.61 -15.50 -9.26
N CYS A 244 -14.37 -16.47 -9.76
CA CYS A 244 -14.42 -16.75 -11.20
C CYS A 244 -14.92 -15.54 -12.01
N ARG A 245 -15.98 -14.85 -11.55
CA ARG A 245 -16.46 -13.59 -12.16
C ARG A 245 -15.39 -12.51 -12.17
N SER A 246 -14.65 -12.36 -11.07
CA SER A 246 -13.55 -11.41 -10.99
C SER A 246 -12.42 -11.78 -11.96
N MET A 247 -12.11 -13.05 -12.15
CA MET A 247 -11.10 -13.50 -13.11
C MET A 247 -11.53 -13.20 -14.54
N VAL A 248 -12.76 -13.54 -14.91
CA VAL A 248 -13.31 -13.27 -16.25
C VAL A 248 -13.26 -11.77 -16.53
N ALA A 249 -13.77 -10.94 -15.62
CA ALA A 249 -13.77 -9.48 -15.77
C ALA A 249 -12.37 -8.86 -15.88
N LEU A 250 -11.31 -9.50 -15.34
CA LEU A 250 -9.95 -9.00 -15.47
C LEU A 250 -9.32 -9.34 -16.84
N MET A 251 -9.80 -10.40 -17.49
CA MET A 251 -9.29 -10.89 -18.77
C MET A 251 -10.02 -10.25 -19.95
N ASP A 252 -11.34 -10.10 -19.85
CA ASP A 252 -12.24 -9.39 -20.79
C ASP A 252 -11.78 -7.94 -21.09
N LEU A 253 -10.99 -7.34 -20.19
CA LEU A 253 -10.38 -6.03 -20.41
C LEU A 253 -9.14 -6.06 -21.33
N ILE A 254 -8.70 -7.22 -21.82
CA ILE A 254 -7.48 -7.36 -22.65
C ILE A 254 -7.76 -7.05 -24.12
N GLN A 255 -8.96 -7.37 -24.62
CA GLN A 255 -9.36 -7.06 -25.99
C GLN A 255 -10.62 -6.19 -25.95
N GLN A 256 -10.45 -4.88 -26.15
CA GLN A 256 -11.58 -3.94 -26.21
C GLN A 256 -12.63 -4.42 -27.22
N GLU A 257 -13.87 -4.65 -26.76
CA GLU A 257 -15.15 -4.18 -27.36
C GLU A 257 -16.36 -5.00 -26.86
N SER A 258 -16.16 -6.20 -26.33
CA SER A 258 -17.24 -7.15 -26.02
C SER A 258 -17.33 -7.43 -24.53
N GLY A 259 -17.66 -6.43 -23.70
CA GLY A 259 -17.86 -6.62 -22.25
C GLY A 259 -19.11 -7.45 -21.92
N ASP A 260 -19.18 -8.68 -22.43
CA ASP A 260 -20.28 -9.63 -22.32
C ASP A 260 -20.12 -10.57 -21.11
N GLY A 261 -18.94 -10.52 -20.47
CA GLY A 261 -18.61 -11.31 -19.29
C GLY A 261 -18.27 -12.76 -19.59
N LYS A 262 -17.71 -13.04 -20.77
CA LYS A 262 -17.21 -14.35 -21.18
C LYS A 262 -15.77 -14.27 -21.69
N LEU A 263 -15.15 -15.42 -21.94
CA LEU A 263 -13.77 -15.54 -22.42
C LEU A 263 -13.72 -16.31 -23.72
N ASP A 264 -13.05 -15.75 -24.72
CA ASP A 264 -12.69 -16.47 -25.93
C ASP A 264 -11.49 -17.42 -25.71
N SER A 265 -11.05 -18.11 -26.77
CA SER A 265 -9.93 -19.06 -26.69
C SER A 265 -8.60 -18.40 -26.32
N GLU A 266 -8.34 -17.17 -26.75
CA GLU A 266 -7.08 -16.46 -26.48
C GLU A 266 -7.05 -15.96 -25.04
N GLU A 267 -8.15 -15.35 -24.60
CA GLU A 267 -8.34 -14.84 -23.25
C GLU A 267 -8.30 -15.97 -22.22
N PHE A 268 -8.98 -17.09 -22.51
CA PHE A 268 -8.91 -18.27 -21.69
C PHE A 268 -7.49 -18.83 -21.63
N GLY A 269 -6.79 -18.93 -22.77
CA GLY A 269 -5.41 -19.41 -22.82
C GLY A 269 -4.46 -18.56 -21.96
N TYR A 270 -4.65 -17.23 -21.99
CA TYR A 270 -3.88 -16.30 -21.17
C TYR A 270 -4.21 -16.41 -19.68
N LEU A 271 -5.50 -16.46 -19.33
CA LEU A 271 -5.96 -16.67 -17.95
C LEU A 271 -5.39 -17.96 -17.39
N TRP A 272 -5.51 -19.05 -18.14
CA TRP A 272 -5.08 -20.38 -17.76
C TRP A 272 -3.58 -20.45 -17.49
N HIS A 273 -2.78 -19.81 -18.35
CA HIS A 273 -1.34 -19.68 -18.14
C HIS A 273 -1.03 -18.93 -16.83
N LYS A 274 -1.72 -17.80 -16.56
CA LYS A 274 -1.52 -17.04 -15.31
C LYS A 274 -1.97 -17.81 -14.06
N VAL A 275 -3.11 -18.47 -14.11
CA VAL A 275 -3.63 -19.31 -13.01
C VAL A 275 -2.64 -20.44 -12.70
N THR A 276 -2.14 -21.13 -13.73
CA THR A 276 -1.15 -22.21 -13.56
C THR A 276 0.16 -21.69 -12.97
N LYS A 277 0.68 -20.56 -13.47
CA LYS A 277 1.88 -19.90 -12.94
C LYS A 277 1.70 -19.56 -11.46
N TYR A 278 0.60 -18.90 -11.08
CA TYR A 278 0.35 -18.53 -9.70
C TYR A 278 0.11 -19.73 -8.79
N LYS A 279 -0.50 -20.82 -9.29
CA LYS A 279 -0.62 -22.08 -8.55
C LYS A 279 0.75 -22.69 -8.24
N GLN A 280 1.69 -22.66 -9.19
CA GLN A 280 3.06 -23.13 -8.98
C GLN A 280 3.82 -22.25 -7.97
N VAL A 281 3.69 -20.92 -8.06
CA VAL A 281 4.28 -19.99 -7.09
C VAL A 281 3.72 -20.24 -5.70
N PHE A 282 2.41 -20.42 -5.57
CA PHE A 282 1.77 -20.73 -4.29
C PHE A 282 2.32 -22.01 -3.68
N ALA A 283 2.36 -23.10 -4.45
CA ALA A 283 2.87 -24.40 -3.99
C ALA A 283 4.36 -24.36 -3.58
N LYS A 284 5.16 -23.52 -4.26
CA LYS A 284 6.56 -23.29 -3.92
C LYS A 284 6.73 -22.51 -2.59
N MET A 285 5.78 -21.64 -2.26
CA MET A 285 5.88 -20.73 -1.11
C MET A 285 5.18 -21.27 0.14
N ASP A 286 4.12 -22.08 0.01
CA ASP A 286 3.49 -22.80 1.12
C ASP A 286 4.36 -23.99 1.55
N VAL A 287 5.56 -23.69 2.05
CA VAL A 287 6.51 -24.68 2.60
C VAL A 287 5.86 -25.43 3.78
N SER A 288 5.00 -24.73 4.52
CA SER A 288 4.24 -25.26 5.64
C SER A 288 3.16 -26.28 5.26
N LYS A 289 2.80 -26.36 3.96
CA LYS A 289 1.70 -27.18 3.44
C LYS A 289 0.39 -26.97 4.18
N THR A 290 0.15 -25.74 4.64
CA THR A 290 -1.07 -25.40 5.38
C THR A 290 -2.26 -25.17 4.44
N GLY A 291 -2.02 -25.10 3.13
CA GLY A 291 -3.02 -24.68 2.14
C GLY A 291 -3.26 -23.16 2.17
N THR A 292 -2.44 -22.41 2.90
CA THR A 292 -2.55 -20.95 3.04
C THR A 292 -1.17 -20.28 3.05
N LEU A 293 -1.09 -19.04 2.59
CA LEU A 293 0.11 -18.23 2.70
C LEU A 293 -0.01 -17.31 3.92
N SER A 294 0.98 -17.40 4.81
CA SER A 294 1.25 -16.34 5.78
C SER A 294 1.69 -15.06 5.06
N LEU A 295 1.66 -13.94 5.77
CA LEU A 295 2.02 -12.64 5.20
C LEU A 295 3.48 -12.57 4.73
N ARG A 296 4.38 -13.31 5.38
CA ARG A 296 5.78 -13.47 4.96
C ARG A 296 5.89 -14.25 3.64
N GLU A 297 5.15 -15.35 3.52
CA GLU A 297 5.11 -16.16 2.29
C GLU A 297 4.46 -15.39 1.15
N LEU A 298 3.42 -14.59 1.43
CA LEU A 298 2.83 -13.69 0.45
C LEU A 298 3.84 -12.69 -0.12
N ARG A 299 4.63 -12.03 0.73
CA ARG A 299 5.69 -11.11 0.25
C ARG A 299 6.65 -11.81 -0.70
N ASN A 300 7.06 -13.03 -0.37
CA ASN A 300 7.97 -13.82 -1.20
C ASN A 300 7.30 -14.27 -2.51
N ALA A 301 6.03 -14.68 -2.47
CA ALA A 301 5.24 -15.10 -3.62
C ALA A 301 5.05 -13.96 -4.64
N LEU A 302 4.77 -12.74 -4.16
CA LEU A 302 4.65 -11.56 -5.01
C LEU A 302 6.00 -11.21 -5.65
N ARG A 303 7.10 -11.27 -4.88
CA ARG A 303 8.45 -11.04 -5.42
C ARG A 303 8.84 -12.07 -6.49
N ASP A 304 8.53 -13.35 -6.29
CA ASP A 304 8.76 -14.43 -7.28
C ASP A 304 7.88 -14.25 -8.53
N SER A 305 6.73 -13.60 -8.37
CA SER A 305 5.84 -13.21 -9.47
C SER A 305 6.28 -11.93 -10.20
N GLY A 306 7.41 -11.32 -9.79
CA GLY A 306 7.94 -10.07 -10.33
C GLY A 306 7.32 -8.80 -9.71
N MET A 307 6.45 -8.91 -8.71
CA MET A 307 5.80 -7.75 -8.11
C MET A 307 6.53 -7.33 -6.83
N SER A 308 7.10 -6.12 -6.82
CA SER A 308 7.59 -5.45 -5.61
C SER A 308 6.52 -4.51 -5.07
N ILE A 309 6.01 -4.78 -3.87
CA ILE A 309 5.04 -3.90 -3.21
C ILE A 309 5.58 -3.39 -1.87
N SER A 310 5.13 -2.20 -1.46
CA SER A 310 5.48 -1.64 -0.14
C SER A 310 4.87 -2.47 0.99
N ASP A 311 5.44 -2.35 2.19
CA ASP A 311 4.94 -3.06 3.37
C ASP A 311 3.52 -2.61 3.74
N GLU A 312 3.21 -1.32 3.57
CA GLU A 312 1.86 -0.79 3.74
C GLU A 312 0.86 -1.43 2.77
N LEU A 313 1.21 -1.48 1.47
CA LEU A 313 0.33 -2.09 0.48
C LEU A 313 0.16 -3.58 0.73
N LEU A 314 1.22 -4.29 1.12
CA LEU A 314 1.17 -5.71 1.49
C LEU A 314 0.19 -5.95 2.65
N ASN A 315 0.24 -5.11 3.70
CA ASN A 315 -0.68 -5.21 4.82
C ASN A 315 -2.13 -4.95 4.39
N LEU A 316 -2.38 -3.96 3.53
CA LEU A 316 -3.71 -3.71 2.97
C LEU A 316 -4.23 -4.90 2.16
N MET A 317 -3.37 -5.55 1.37
CA MET A 317 -3.74 -6.76 0.63
C MET A 317 -4.07 -7.92 1.55
N ALA A 318 -3.33 -8.09 2.64
CA ALA A 318 -3.61 -9.10 3.66
C ALA A 318 -4.97 -8.88 4.34
N VAL A 319 -5.33 -7.63 4.61
CA VAL A 319 -6.65 -7.30 5.19
C VAL A 319 -7.77 -7.51 4.18
N ARG A 320 -7.54 -7.19 2.90
CA ARG A 320 -8.57 -7.25 1.86
C ARG A 320 -8.84 -8.68 1.35
N TYR A 321 -7.80 -9.50 1.25
CA TYR A 321 -7.81 -10.83 0.63
C TYR A 321 -7.47 -11.96 1.61
N GLY A 322 -6.91 -11.67 2.78
CA GLY A 322 -6.65 -12.67 3.81
C GLY A 322 -7.89 -13.00 4.63
N ALA A 323 -7.86 -14.16 5.29
CA ALA A 323 -8.82 -14.53 6.32
C ALA A 323 -8.63 -13.67 7.58
N SER A 324 -9.53 -13.81 8.56
CA SER A 324 -9.41 -13.14 9.87
C SER A 324 -8.09 -13.45 10.60
N SER A 325 -7.46 -14.58 10.27
CA SER A 325 -6.14 -14.98 10.77
C SER A 325 -4.96 -14.28 10.07
N GLY A 326 -5.20 -13.50 9.02
CA GLY A 326 -4.15 -12.89 8.17
C GLY A 326 -3.51 -13.86 7.17
N HIS A 327 -3.95 -15.12 7.13
CA HIS A 327 -3.52 -16.11 6.16
C HIS A 327 -4.37 -16.01 4.88
N MET A 328 -3.77 -16.26 3.72
CA MET A 328 -4.44 -16.13 2.43
C MET A 328 -4.52 -17.47 1.69
N THR A 329 -5.71 -17.81 1.20
CA THR A 329 -5.96 -19.04 0.42
C THR A 329 -5.43 -18.92 -1.01
N LEU A 330 -5.33 -20.06 -1.71
CA LEU A 330 -4.94 -20.09 -3.13
C LEU A 330 -5.86 -19.24 -4.01
N GLU A 331 -7.18 -19.35 -3.80
CA GLU A 331 -8.18 -18.57 -4.52
C GLU A 331 -7.92 -17.07 -4.39
N ASN A 332 -7.72 -16.60 -3.16
CA ASN A 332 -7.49 -15.19 -2.88
C ASN A 332 -6.12 -14.71 -3.41
N PHE A 333 -5.10 -15.57 -3.34
CA PHE A 333 -3.79 -15.28 -3.91
C PHE A 333 -3.83 -15.09 -5.44
N ILE A 334 -4.53 -15.97 -6.16
CA ILE A 334 -4.66 -15.88 -7.62
C ILE A 334 -5.43 -14.62 -8.01
N ASN A 335 -6.55 -14.34 -7.35
CA ASN A 335 -7.32 -13.11 -7.61
C ASN A 335 -6.51 -11.85 -7.36
N LEU A 336 -5.81 -11.77 -6.21
CA LEU A 336 -4.92 -10.66 -5.88
C LEU A 336 -3.85 -10.48 -6.97
N SER A 337 -3.19 -11.57 -7.36
CA SER A 337 -2.08 -11.53 -8.31
C SER A 337 -2.53 -11.13 -9.73
N LEU A 338 -3.69 -11.63 -10.18
CA LEU A 338 -4.30 -11.20 -11.44
C LEU A 338 -4.66 -9.71 -11.38
N ARG A 339 -5.27 -9.26 -10.29
CA ARG A 339 -5.68 -7.86 -10.14
C ARG A 339 -4.49 -6.92 -10.08
N LEU A 340 -3.46 -7.22 -9.29
CA LEU A 340 -2.24 -6.42 -9.21
C LEU A 340 -1.53 -6.36 -10.57
N SER A 341 -1.40 -7.50 -11.26
CA SER A 341 -0.81 -7.54 -12.60
C SER A 341 -1.58 -6.67 -13.58
N ARG A 342 -2.92 -6.67 -13.53
CA ARG A 342 -3.76 -5.84 -14.40
C ARG A 342 -3.64 -4.36 -14.06
N MET A 343 -3.75 -4.00 -12.79
CA MET A 343 -3.62 -2.60 -12.34
C MET A 343 -2.26 -2.02 -12.70
N ASN A 344 -1.19 -2.80 -12.56
CA ASN A 344 0.15 -2.39 -12.98
C ASN A 344 0.24 -2.19 -14.51
N LYS A 345 -0.38 -3.05 -15.30
CA LYS A 345 -0.44 -2.91 -16.76
C LYS A 345 -1.19 -1.63 -17.17
N ILE A 346 -2.39 -1.40 -16.62
CA ILE A 346 -3.17 -0.17 -16.85
C ILE A 346 -2.36 1.07 -16.45
N PHE A 347 -1.71 1.04 -15.30
CA PHE A 347 -0.86 2.15 -14.86
C PHE A 347 0.28 2.39 -15.84
N THR A 348 0.98 1.34 -16.29
CA THR A 348 2.09 1.47 -17.24
C THR A 348 1.63 2.02 -18.60
N GLU A 349 0.43 1.65 -19.05
CA GLU A 349 -0.14 2.11 -20.33
C GLU A 349 -0.63 3.56 -20.28
N LEU A 350 -1.17 4.00 -19.13
CA LEU A 350 -1.74 5.33 -18.97
C LEU A 350 -0.79 6.34 -18.31
N SER A 351 0.38 5.89 -17.84
CA SER A 351 1.29 6.75 -17.09
C SER A 351 2.24 7.53 -18.00
N ASP A 352 2.48 8.78 -17.62
CA ASP A 352 3.55 9.64 -18.15
C ASP A 352 4.94 9.34 -17.56
N GLY A 353 5.07 8.25 -16.79
CA GLY A 353 6.28 7.80 -16.12
C GLY A 353 6.27 8.01 -14.60
N ARG A 354 5.35 8.82 -14.04
CA ARG A 354 5.15 8.91 -12.58
C ARG A 354 3.69 8.94 -12.16
N ASN A 355 2.83 9.58 -12.94
CA ASN A 355 1.43 9.78 -12.60
C ASN A 355 0.52 9.24 -13.71
N VAL A 356 -0.76 9.10 -13.39
CA VAL A 356 -1.82 8.77 -14.34
C VAL A 356 -2.93 9.81 -14.16
N THR A 357 -3.36 10.45 -15.24
CA THR A 357 -4.49 11.38 -15.24
C THR A 357 -5.71 10.69 -15.84
N LEU A 358 -6.80 10.62 -15.08
CA LEU A 358 -8.06 10.00 -15.52
C LEU A 358 -9.20 10.99 -15.36
N SER A 359 -10.11 11.01 -16.33
CA SER A 359 -11.44 11.59 -16.16
C SER A 359 -12.27 10.75 -15.17
N ARG A 360 -13.36 11.34 -14.67
CA ARG A 360 -14.28 10.65 -13.75
C ARG A 360 -14.84 9.35 -14.36
N SER A 361 -15.15 9.35 -15.65
CA SER A 361 -15.69 8.18 -16.34
C SER A 361 -14.65 7.07 -16.46
N GLU A 362 -13.41 7.42 -16.85
CA GLU A 362 -12.31 6.47 -16.96
C GLU A 362 -11.94 5.86 -15.59
N TRP A 363 -12.00 6.65 -14.52
CA TRP A 363 -11.80 6.17 -13.16
C TRP A 363 -12.78 5.05 -12.79
N PHE A 364 -14.06 5.20 -13.11
CA PHE A 364 -15.06 4.15 -12.87
C PHE A 364 -14.85 2.92 -13.76
N LEU A 365 -14.31 3.09 -14.97
CA LEU A 365 -13.96 1.97 -15.85
C LEU A 365 -12.83 1.13 -15.27
N VAL A 366 -11.77 1.77 -14.74
CA VAL A 366 -10.65 1.09 -14.07
C VAL A 366 -11.12 0.33 -12.82
N GLN A 367 -12.16 0.82 -12.14
CA GLN A 367 -12.67 0.21 -10.91
C GLN A 367 -13.74 -0.87 -11.11
N ARG A 368 -14.25 -1.10 -12.35
CA ARG A 368 -15.47 -1.89 -12.62
C ARG A 368 -15.60 -3.13 -11.70
N PRO A 369 -16.51 -3.09 -10.71
CA PRO A 369 -17.01 -4.30 -10.08
C PRO A 369 -18.00 -4.93 -11.06
N TYR A 370 -17.85 -6.23 -11.32
CA TYR A 370 -18.79 -7.03 -12.11
C TYR A 370 -20.25 -6.63 -11.78
N ARG A 371 -20.96 -6.02 -12.74
CA ARG A 371 -22.41 -5.81 -12.63
C ARG A 371 -23.09 -7.02 -13.28
N PRO A 372 -23.90 -7.81 -12.57
CA PRO A 372 -24.79 -8.75 -13.23
C PRO A 372 -25.77 -7.96 -14.11
N GLY A 373 -25.90 -8.40 -15.37
CA GLY A 373 -26.44 -7.61 -16.47
C GLY A 373 -27.87 -7.09 -16.27
N GLY A 374 -28.05 -5.80 -16.60
CA GLY A 374 -29.34 -5.20 -16.92
C GLY A 374 -29.18 -4.41 -18.21
N LYS A 375 -29.86 -4.82 -19.27
CA LYS A 375 -29.84 -4.17 -20.59
C LYS A 375 -30.37 -2.73 -20.45
N GLN A 376 -29.56 -1.74 -20.80
CA GLN A 376 -30.04 -0.38 -21.10
C GLN A 376 -30.03 -0.19 -22.61
N ASN A 377 -31.22 -0.18 -23.19
CA ASN A 377 -31.48 0.41 -24.50
C ASN A 377 -31.74 1.91 -24.29
N GLU A 378 -30.88 2.78 -24.82
CA GLU A 378 -31.20 4.17 -25.14
C GLU A 378 -30.62 4.41 -26.54
N LEU A 379 -31.41 4.35 -27.62
CA LEU A 379 -32.17 5.47 -28.19
C LEU A 379 -31.33 6.74 -28.37
N GLU A 380 -30.42 6.73 -29.35
CA GLU A 380 -30.00 7.94 -30.04
C GLU A 380 -30.61 7.95 -31.45
N GLY A 381 -31.47 8.93 -31.70
CA GLY A 381 -32.07 9.14 -33.01
C GLY A 381 -32.80 10.48 -33.09
N ARG A 382 -32.19 11.41 -33.85
CA ARG A 382 -32.72 12.68 -34.38
C ARG A 382 -32.75 13.84 -33.37
N GLY A 383 -32.31 15.06 -33.71
CA GLY A 383 -31.83 15.61 -34.96
C GLY A 383 -31.51 17.10 -34.75
N SER A 384 -30.51 17.57 -35.48
CA SER A 384 -30.10 18.96 -35.64
C SER A 384 -31.19 19.85 -36.25
N ALA A 385 -31.37 21.09 -35.74
CA ALA A 385 -31.57 22.30 -36.55
C ALA A 385 -31.71 23.60 -35.70
N THR A 386 -30.81 24.56 -35.99
CA THR A 386 -31.04 26.01 -36.19
C THR A 386 -31.64 26.90 -35.08
N SER A 387 -30.82 27.85 -34.60
CA SER A 387 -31.23 29.23 -34.24
C SER A 387 -31.56 30.03 -35.53
N PRO A 388 -32.32 31.16 -35.54
CA PRO A 388 -31.89 32.41 -34.84
C PRO A 388 -32.99 33.42 -34.38
N THR A 389 -32.55 34.41 -33.59
CA THR A 389 -33.01 35.83 -33.47
C THR A 389 -34.48 36.20 -33.25
N SER A 390 -34.76 36.97 -32.19
CA SER A 390 -35.10 38.41 -32.30
C SER A 390 -35.43 39.07 -30.94
N SER A 391 -34.97 40.31 -30.84
CA SER A 391 -35.15 41.31 -29.79
C SER A 391 -36.51 42.02 -29.87
N GLN A 392 -37.13 42.36 -28.73
CA GLN A 392 -37.94 43.58 -28.60
C GLN A 392 -38.11 44.01 -27.13
N THR A 393 -37.58 45.19 -26.85
CA THR A 393 -37.89 46.10 -25.73
C THR A 393 -39.15 46.93 -26.05
N THR A 394 -40.03 47.14 -25.06
CA THR A 394 -40.71 48.44 -24.82
C THR A 394 -41.34 48.50 -23.42
N ARG A 395 -41.15 49.67 -22.79
CA ARG A 395 -41.72 50.16 -21.51
C ARG A 395 -43.11 50.75 -21.74
N GLU A 396 -43.94 50.80 -20.69
CA GLU A 396 -44.73 51.97 -20.21
C GLU A 396 -45.41 51.59 -18.87
N HIS A 397 -45.03 52.16 -17.72
CA HIS A 397 -45.45 53.41 -17.06
C HIS A 397 -46.82 53.41 -16.35
N GLY A 398 -46.77 53.59 -15.02
CA GLY A 398 -47.92 53.89 -14.16
C GLY A 398 -47.52 54.14 -12.70
N ARG A 399 -47.23 55.41 -12.37
CA ARG A 399 -47.19 56.06 -11.02
C ARG A 399 -48.41 55.68 -10.16
N LYS A 400 -48.50 55.84 -8.83
CA LYS A 400 -47.78 56.47 -7.71
C LYS A 400 -48.56 56.01 -6.45
N ASP A 401 -47.90 55.83 -5.31
CA ASP A 401 -48.26 56.47 -4.03
C ASP A 401 -47.55 55.80 -2.84
N LYS A 402 -46.92 56.66 -2.04
CA LYS A 402 -46.40 56.48 -0.67
C LYS A 402 -47.31 57.37 0.20
N PRO A 403 -47.46 57.17 1.53
CA PRO A 403 -46.32 57.16 2.45
C PRO A 403 -46.46 56.26 3.71
N GLU A 404 -45.35 56.16 4.46
CA GLU A 404 -45.19 56.08 5.95
C GLU A 404 -46.00 55.01 6.73
N THR A 405 -45.53 54.35 7.79
CA THR A 405 -44.68 54.76 8.92
C THR A 405 -44.27 53.50 9.74
N THR A 406 -43.01 53.47 10.22
CA THR A 406 -42.51 53.05 11.56
C THR A 406 -42.89 51.74 12.28
N CYS A 407 -41.83 51.15 12.88
CA CYS A 407 -41.72 50.55 14.23
C CYS A 407 -42.46 49.23 14.49
N ASP A 408 -42.02 48.30 15.34
CA ASP A 408 -40.75 47.98 16.01
C ASP A 408 -41.00 46.59 16.65
N MET A 409 -39.90 45.89 16.94
CA MET A 409 -39.68 44.92 18.03
C MET A 409 -40.81 43.94 18.46
N ASN A 410 -40.52 42.64 18.35
CA ASN A 410 -39.82 41.90 19.42
C ASN A 410 -39.24 40.58 18.89
#